data_AF-A0A957X6V1-F1
#
_entry.id   AF-A0A957X6V1-F1
#
_cell.length_a   1.000
_cell.length_b   1.000
_cell.length_c   1.000
_cell.angle_alpha   90.00
_cell.angle_beta   90.00
_cell.angle_gamma   90.00
#
_symmetry.space_group_name_H-M   'P 1'
#
loop_
_entity.id
_entity.type
_entity.pdbx_description
1 polymer ?
#
loop_
_entity_poly.entity_id
_entity_poly.type
_entity_poly.pdbx_seq_one_letter_code
_entity_poly.pdbx_strand_id
1 'polypeptide(L)'
;MINTASSIEVLWLEDPACQDVTRVGGKVANLSRLAALERVPTGFCLPTAVYTNWTAHPNERIILDEMEATITNAYNTMATIVHRAEPSVAVRSSAVNEDGKDSSFAGLFETYLNIVGSKAVHGAVQRCWASAQAAR
;
A
#
# COMPACT_ATOMS: atom_id res chain seq x y z
N MET A 1 -29.16 -3.63 8.44
CA MET A 1 -28.67 -4.07 7.11
C MET A 1 -27.18 -3.79 7.09
N ILE A 2 -26.36 -4.82 7.19
CA ILE A 2 -24.91 -4.70 6.97
C ILE A 2 -24.73 -4.46 5.47
N ASN A 3 -24.24 -3.28 5.11
CA ASN A 3 -23.99 -2.90 3.73
C ASN A 3 -22.82 -3.77 3.21
N THR A 4 -23.15 -4.87 2.55
CA THR A 4 -22.20 -5.75 1.85
C THR A 4 -21.70 -5.07 0.59
N ALA A 5 -20.37 -5.11 0.39
CA ALA A 5 -19.59 -4.64 -0.76
C ALA A 5 -19.18 -3.16 -0.77
N SER A 6 -18.22 -2.81 0.09
CA SER A 6 -17.21 -1.84 -0.32
C SER A 6 -15.96 -2.64 -0.65
N SER A 7 -15.75 -2.92 -1.94
CA SER A 7 -14.59 -3.69 -2.39
C SER A 7 -13.30 -2.96 -2.02
N ILE A 8 -12.38 -3.63 -1.32
CA ILE A 8 -11.05 -3.08 -1.06
C ILE A 8 -10.31 -2.95 -2.39
N GLU A 9 -10.11 -1.70 -2.85
CA GLU A 9 -9.43 -1.38 -4.10
C GLU A 9 -7.97 -0.93 -3.85
N VAL A 10 -7.07 -1.32 -4.77
CA VAL A 10 -5.70 -0.80 -4.87
C VAL A 10 -5.62 0.32 -5.90
N LEU A 11 -4.72 1.27 -5.71
CA LEU A 11 -4.39 2.27 -6.72
C LEU A 11 -3.05 1.94 -7.38
N TRP A 12 -3.05 1.81 -8.70
CA TRP A 12 -1.82 1.61 -9.47
C TRP A 12 -1.05 2.92 -9.57
N LEU A 13 0.28 2.86 -9.64
CA LEU A 13 1.12 4.07 -9.73
C LEU A 13 0.79 4.91 -10.97
N GLU A 14 0.31 4.27 -12.03
CA GLU A 14 -0.07 4.87 -13.31
C GLU A 14 -1.47 5.51 -13.26
N ASP A 15 -2.27 5.24 -12.23
CA ASP A 15 -3.60 5.85 -12.07
C ASP A 15 -3.49 7.31 -11.58
N PRO A 16 -4.12 8.30 -12.25
CA PRO A 16 -4.18 9.68 -11.76
C PRO A 16 -4.66 9.81 -10.30
N ALA A 17 -5.55 8.93 -9.83
CA ALA A 17 -5.98 8.87 -8.44
C ALA A 17 -4.83 8.64 -7.44
N CYS A 18 -3.75 7.98 -7.89
CA CYS A 18 -2.56 7.71 -7.11
C CYS A 18 -1.67 8.95 -6.92
N GLN A 19 -2.01 10.09 -7.55
CA GLN A 19 -1.34 11.39 -7.35
C GLN A 19 -1.95 12.22 -6.20
N ASP A 20 -3.06 11.76 -5.60
CA ASP A 20 -3.71 12.43 -4.48
C ASP A 20 -3.07 12.06 -3.14
N VAL A 21 -2.35 13.01 -2.54
CA VAL A 21 -1.64 12.84 -1.26
C VAL A 21 -2.58 12.41 -0.14
N THR A 22 -3.84 12.84 -0.15
CA THR A 22 -4.82 12.49 0.90
C THR A 22 -5.22 11.02 0.84
N ARG A 23 -5.11 10.40 -0.35
CA ARG A 23 -5.47 9.01 -0.61
C ARG A 23 -4.30 8.04 -0.45
N VAL A 24 -3.07 8.45 -0.72
CA VAL A 24 -1.92 7.52 -0.79
C VAL A 24 -0.67 7.97 -0.02
N GLY A 25 -0.69 9.17 0.57
CA GLY A 25 0.47 9.77 1.22
C GLY A 25 1.48 10.42 0.27
N GLY A 26 2.40 11.20 0.83
CA GLY A 26 3.31 12.05 0.07
C GLY A 26 4.28 11.28 -0.84
N LYS A 27 4.86 10.18 -0.34
CA LYS A 27 5.82 9.37 -1.09
C LYS A 27 5.21 8.73 -2.34
N VAL A 28 4.05 8.08 -2.18
CA VAL A 28 3.37 7.43 -3.32
C VAL A 28 2.88 8.47 -4.31
N ALA A 29 2.28 9.58 -3.85
CA ALA A 29 1.82 10.64 -4.75
C ALA A 29 2.95 11.23 -5.59
N ASN A 30 4.12 11.47 -4.99
CA ASN A 30 5.29 11.93 -5.72
C ASN A 30 5.85 10.85 -6.67
N LEU A 31 5.86 9.59 -6.25
CA LEU A 31 6.30 8.48 -7.10
C LEU A 31 5.38 8.28 -8.32
N SER A 32 4.06 8.41 -8.15
CA SER A 32 3.07 8.35 -9.23
C SER A 32 3.26 9.50 -10.23
N ARG A 33 3.48 10.72 -9.76
CA ARG A 33 3.81 11.87 -10.63
C ARG A 33 5.11 11.63 -11.40
N LEU A 34 6.12 11.04 -10.76
CA LEU A 34 7.37 10.70 -11.44
C LEU A 34 7.18 9.60 -12.49
N ALA A 35 6.33 8.60 -12.21
CA ALA A 35 6.01 7.53 -13.16
C ALA A 35 5.34 8.04 -14.44
N ALA A 36 4.69 9.21 -14.39
CA ALA A 36 4.14 9.87 -15.57
C ALA A 36 5.19 10.57 -16.45
N LEU A 37 6.40 10.81 -15.94
CA LEU A 37 7.46 11.56 -16.60
C LEU A 37 8.69 10.71 -16.94
N GLU A 38 8.96 9.69 -16.15
CA GLU A 38 10.21 8.91 -16.18
C GLU A 38 9.93 7.41 -16.09
N ARG A 39 10.96 6.60 -16.37
CA ARG A 39 10.88 5.14 -16.14
C ARG A 39 10.93 4.83 -14.65
N VAL A 40 9.76 4.57 -14.08
CA VAL A 40 9.60 4.09 -12.70
C VAL A 40 9.11 2.64 -12.72
N PRO A 41 9.64 1.75 -11.85
CA PRO A 41 9.09 0.41 -11.70
C PRO A 41 7.60 0.46 -11.35
N THR A 42 6.79 -0.37 -12.01
CA THR A 42 5.36 -0.46 -11.71
C THR A 42 5.12 -0.91 -10.26
N GLY A 43 3.94 -0.61 -9.74
CA GLY A 43 3.54 -0.95 -8.39
C GLY A 43 2.14 -0.46 -8.07
N PHE A 44 1.66 -0.82 -6.89
CA PHE A 44 0.35 -0.42 -6.39
C PHE A 44 0.44 0.08 -4.96
N CYS A 45 -0.56 0.86 -4.56
CA CYS A 45 -0.74 1.41 -3.24
C CYS A 45 -2.06 0.90 -2.65
N LEU A 46 -2.05 0.59 -1.35
CA LEU A 46 -3.26 0.45 -0.56
C LEU A 46 -3.66 1.84 -0.06
N PRO A 47 -4.81 2.39 -0.50
CA PRO A 47 -5.23 3.73 -0.09
C PRO A 47 -5.40 3.88 1.42
N THR A 48 -5.32 5.12 1.90
CA THR A 48 -5.54 5.50 3.31
C THR A 48 -6.90 5.07 3.85
N ALA A 49 -7.91 4.97 2.97
CA ALA A 49 -9.22 4.42 3.31
C ALA A 49 -9.15 2.94 3.73
N VAL A 50 -8.28 2.14 3.10
CA VAL A 50 -8.07 0.73 3.45
C VAL A 50 -7.42 0.62 4.82
N TYR A 51 -6.41 1.44 5.10
CA TYR A 51 -5.80 1.51 6.43
C TYR A 51 -6.83 1.93 7.50
N THR A 52 -7.62 2.96 7.22
CA THR A 52 -8.68 3.43 8.14
C THR A 52 -9.67 2.31 8.46
N ASN A 53 -10.15 1.61 7.43
CA ASN A 53 -11.07 0.49 7.59
C ASN A 53 -10.44 -0.66 8.41
N TRP A 54 -9.20 -1.02 8.09
CA TRP A 54 -8.46 -2.04 8.84
C TRP A 54 -8.28 -1.68 10.32
N THR A 55 -7.94 -0.42 10.63
CA THR A 55 -7.80 0.03 12.04
C THR A 55 -9.11 0.07 12.81
N ALA A 56 -10.24 0.35 12.14
CA ALA A 56 -11.55 0.32 12.76
C ALA A 56 -12.05 -1.11 13.03
N HIS A 57 -11.54 -2.09 12.28
CA HIS A 57 -12.00 -3.48 12.30
C HIS A 57 -10.84 -4.50 12.35
N PRO A 58 -9.91 -4.41 13.32
CA PRO A 58 -8.63 -5.12 13.28
C PRO A 58 -8.75 -6.65 13.37
N ASN A 59 -9.88 -7.16 13.87
CA ASN A 59 -10.14 -8.59 14.06
C ASN A 59 -11.28 -9.11 13.19
N GLU A 60 -11.80 -8.30 12.27
CA GLU A 60 -12.93 -8.70 11.43
C GLU A 60 -12.44 -9.57 10.28
N ARG A 61 -12.76 -10.87 10.37
CA ARG A 61 -12.24 -11.89 9.45
C ARG A 61 -12.53 -11.57 7.98
N ILE A 62 -13.72 -11.06 7.69
CA ILE A 62 -14.14 -10.69 6.32
C ILE A 62 -13.19 -9.62 5.75
N ILE A 63 -12.84 -8.60 6.52
CA ILE A 63 -11.95 -7.52 6.08
C ILE A 63 -10.52 -8.02 5.89
N LEU A 64 -10.04 -8.89 6.79
CA LEU A 64 -8.72 -9.51 6.67
C LEU A 64 -8.59 -10.40 5.43
N ASP A 65 -9.60 -11.25 5.19
CA ASP A 65 -9.63 -12.15 4.03
C ASP A 65 -9.75 -11.36 2.71
N GLU A 66 -10.57 -10.31 2.68
CA GLU A 66 -10.71 -9.43 1.51
C GLU A 66 -9.40 -8.69 1.19
N MET A 67 -8.71 -8.21 2.22
CA MET A 67 -7.42 -7.54 2.06
C MET A 67 -6.34 -8.49 1.52
N GLU A 68 -6.25 -9.71 2.06
CA GLU A 68 -5.31 -10.72 1.56
C GLU A 68 -5.59 -11.05 0.09
N ALA A 69 -6.87 -11.20 -0.28
CA ALA A 69 -7.29 -11.45 -1.65
C ALA A 69 -6.92 -10.28 -2.57
N THR A 70 -7.18 -9.04 -2.17
CA THR A 70 -6.84 -7.84 -2.95
C THR A 70 -5.33 -7.72 -3.18
N ILE A 71 -4.51 -7.89 -2.14
CA ILE A 71 -3.04 -7.83 -2.27
C ILE A 71 -2.53 -8.96 -3.17
N THR A 72 -3.09 -10.16 -3.03
CA THR A 72 -2.73 -11.31 -3.87
C THR A 72 -3.03 -11.04 -5.34
N ASN A 73 -4.22 -10.53 -5.64
CA ASN A 73 -4.62 -10.19 -7.01
C ASN A 73 -3.74 -9.11 -7.62
N ALA A 74 -3.43 -8.05 -6.86
CA ALA A 74 -2.54 -6.98 -7.31
C ALA A 74 -1.11 -7.49 -7.55
N TYR A 75 -0.58 -8.32 -6.65
CA TYR A 75 0.74 -8.94 -6.81
C TYR A 75 0.82 -9.84 -8.06
N ASN A 76 -0.19 -10.67 -8.29
CA ASN A 76 -0.25 -11.54 -9.48
C ASN A 76 -0.40 -10.75 -10.78
N THR A 77 -1.14 -9.63 -10.73
CA THR A 77 -1.26 -8.70 -11.87
C THR A 77 0.10 -8.10 -12.20
N MET A 78 0.84 -7.63 -11.19
CA MET A 78 2.20 -7.11 -11.37
C MET A 78 3.16 -8.18 -11.92
N ALA A 79 3.08 -9.42 -11.42
CA ALA A 79 3.85 -10.56 -11.95
C ALA A 79 3.64 -10.76 -13.46
N THR A 80 2.39 -10.59 -13.92
CA THR A 80 2.03 -10.65 -15.34
C THR A 80 2.63 -9.47 -16.12
N ILE A 81 2.49 -8.25 -15.60
CA ILE A 81 3.01 -7.01 -16.23
C ILE A 81 4.53 -7.08 -16.42
N VAL A 82 5.27 -7.55 -15.41
CA VAL A 82 6.74 -7.58 -15.45
C VAL A 82 7.30 -8.90 -16.01
N HIS A 83 6.43 -9.77 -16.52
CA HIS A 83 6.78 -11.07 -17.11
C HIS A 83 7.67 -11.94 -16.22
N ARG A 84 7.35 -11.99 -14.93
CA ARG A 84 8.08 -12.79 -13.93
C ARG A 84 7.09 -13.43 -12.97
N ALA A 85 7.15 -14.75 -12.81
CA ALA A 85 6.20 -15.50 -11.98
C ALA A 85 6.18 -15.00 -10.52
N GLU A 86 7.35 -14.72 -9.96
CA GLU A 86 7.50 -14.21 -8.60
C GLU A 86 8.45 -13.00 -8.60
N PRO A 87 7.94 -11.78 -8.88
CA PRO A 87 8.75 -10.58 -8.83
C PRO A 87 9.10 -10.26 -7.38
N SER A 88 10.34 -9.85 -7.17
CA SER A 88 10.77 -9.32 -5.88
C SER A 88 10.36 -7.86 -5.76
N VAL A 89 9.78 -7.47 -4.64
CA VAL A 89 9.23 -6.13 -4.43
C VAL A 89 9.72 -5.48 -3.13
N ALA A 90 9.65 -4.15 -3.13
CA ALA A 90 9.80 -3.35 -1.92
C ALA A 90 8.41 -2.96 -1.39
N VAL A 91 8.16 -3.21 -0.11
CA VAL A 91 6.96 -2.75 0.59
C VAL A 91 7.36 -1.58 1.48
N ARG A 92 6.71 -0.43 1.29
CA ARG A 92 7.07 0.85 1.92
C ARG A 92 5.81 1.54 2.41
N SER A 93 5.85 2.11 3.60
CA SER A 93 4.78 3.02 4.05
C SER A 93 4.91 4.40 3.42
N SER A 94 3.76 5.05 3.26
CA SER A 94 3.60 6.40 2.73
C SER A 94 2.49 7.08 3.52
N ALA A 95 2.85 8.07 4.33
CA ALA A 95 1.89 8.77 5.19
C ALA A 95 1.41 10.07 4.56
N VAL A 96 0.19 10.50 4.90
CA VAL A 96 -0.41 11.76 4.42
C VAL A 96 0.35 12.98 4.94
N ASN A 97 0.88 12.92 6.17
CA ASN A 97 1.53 14.05 6.83
C ASN A 97 3.03 13.81 7.08
N GLU A 98 3.72 13.17 6.15
CA GLU A 98 5.15 12.87 6.29
C GLU A 98 6.04 14.13 6.21
N ASP A 99 5.49 15.23 5.66
CA ASP A 99 6.14 16.53 5.48
C ASP A 99 5.56 17.64 6.40
N GLY A 100 5.04 17.27 7.58
CA GLY A 100 4.57 18.25 8.57
C GLY A 100 5.72 19.13 9.09
N LYS A 101 5.47 20.44 9.22
CA LYS A 101 6.46 21.47 9.64
C LYS A 101 7.18 21.22 10.97
N ASP A 102 6.68 20.33 11.83
CA ASP A 102 7.18 20.13 13.20
C ASP A 102 7.83 18.76 13.45
N SER A 103 7.77 17.81 12.52
CA SER A 103 8.44 16.51 12.69
C SER A 103 8.62 15.79 11.36
N SER A 104 9.87 15.68 10.91
CA SER A 104 10.23 14.71 9.88
C SER A 104 10.15 13.32 10.52
N PHE A 105 9.17 12.51 10.12
CA PHE A 105 9.07 11.09 10.53
C PHE A 105 10.12 10.21 9.82
N ALA A 106 11.23 10.80 9.39
CA ALA A 106 12.36 10.11 8.79
C ALA A 106 12.92 9.07 9.79
N GLY A 107 12.70 7.79 9.48
CA GLY A 107 13.15 6.67 10.31
C GLY A 107 12.06 5.97 11.14
N LEU A 108 10.82 6.47 11.16
CA LEU A 108 9.68 5.83 11.86
C LEU A 108 8.90 4.84 10.98
N PHE A 109 9.25 4.74 9.71
CA PHE A 109 8.51 4.01 8.70
C PHE A 109 9.36 2.89 8.10
N GLU A 110 9.02 1.65 8.44
CA GLU A 110 9.74 0.47 7.98
C GLU A 110 9.60 0.26 6.47
N THR A 111 10.72 -0.06 5.83
CA THR A 111 10.79 -0.51 4.44
C THR A 111 11.26 -1.95 4.42
N TYR A 112 10.49 -2.81 3.75
CA TYR A 112 10.80 -4.22 3.57
C TYR A 112 11.24 -4.44 2.13
N LEU A 113 12.50 -4.84 1.94
CA LEU A 113 13.07 -5.09 0.62
C LEU A 113 13.08 -6.58 0.30
N ASN A 114 13.19 -6.88 -0.99
CA ASN A 114 13.35 -8.23 -1.54
C ASN A 114 12.22 -9.20 -1.15
N ILE A 115 10.99 -8.70 -0.99
CA ILE A 115 9.84 -9.52 -0.62
C ILE A 115 9.34 -10.27 -1.86
N VAL A 116 9.15 -11.58 -1.74
CA VAL A 116 8.74 -12.48 -2.83
C VAL A 116 7.54 -13.31 -2.38
N GLY A 117 6.54 -13.41 -3.24
CA GLY A 117 5.29 -14.14 -2.99
C GLY A 117 4.22 -13.28 -2.31
N SER A 118 2.97 -13.43 -2.75
CA SER A 118 1.84 -12.61 -2.28
C SER A 118 1.62 -12.65 -0.77
N LYS A 119 1.78 -13.83 -0.15
CA LYS A 119 1.68 -13.99 1.31
C LYS A 119 2.73 -13.21 2.07
N ALA A 120 3.97 -13.18 1.57
CA ALA A 120 5.05 -12.43 2.19
C ALA A 120 4.82 -10.91 2.04
N VAL A 121 4.28 -10.49 0.89
CA VAL A 121 3.87 -9.10 0.65
C VAL A 121 2.76 -8.68 1.62
N HIS A 122 1.71 -9.49 1.76
CA HIS A 122 0.63 -9.25 2.73
C HIS A 122 1.18 -9.11 4.16
N GLY A 123 2.06 -10.02 4.60
CA GLY A 123 2.69 -9.92 5.91
C GLY A 123 3.57 -8.68 6.08
N ALA A 124 4.28 -8.24 5.03
CA ALA A 124 5.07 -7.02 5.07
C ALA A 124 4.20 -5.76 5.18
N VAL A 125 3.05 -5.71 4.49
CA VAL A 125 2.06 -4.63 4.63
C VAL A 125 1.57 -4.53 6.07
N GLN A 126 1.17 -5.65 6.67
CA GLN A 126 0.71 -5.68 8.07
C GLN A 126 1.77 -5.16 9.03
N ARG A 127 3.05 -5.51 8.82
CA ARG A 127 4.16 -4.99 9.64
C ARG A 127 4.36 -3.49 9.46
N CYS A 128 4.31 -2.96 8.23
CA CYS A 128 4.37 -1.50 8.00
C CYS A 128 3.27 -0.75 8.77
N TRP A 129 2.05 -1.30 8.80
CA TRP A 129 0.94 -0.69 9.55
C TRP A 129 1.05 -0.85 11.07
N ALA A 130 1.55 -1.99 11.55
CA ALA A 130 1.84 -2.17 12.97
C ALA A 130 2.91 -1.18 13.46
N SER A 131 3.97 -0.96 12.68
CA SER A 131 5.01 0.03 12.95
C SER A 131 4.44 1.45 13.05
N ALA A 132 3.54 1.83 12.14
CA ALA A 132 2.88 3.15 12.18
C ALA A 132 1.99 3.37 13.42
N GLN A 133 1.48 2.30 14.04
CA GLN A 133 0.72 2.38 15.29
C GLN A 133 1.61 2.42 16.53
N ALA A 134 2.74 1.72 16.53
CA ALA A 134 3.71 1.71 17.63
C ALA A 134 4.48 3.04 17.78
N ALA A 135 4.49 3.85 16.72
CA ALA A 135 5.10 5.18 16.67
C ALA A 135 4.26 6.31 17.31
N ARG A 136 3.13 5.98 17.94
CA ARG A 136 2.24 6.92 18.66
C ARG A 136 2.36 6.72 20.16
#